data_AF-A0A967BBT1-F1
#
_entry.id   AF-A0A967BBT1-F1
#
_cell.length_a   1.000
_cell.length_b   1.000
_cell.length_c   1.000
_cell.angle_alpha   90.00
_cell.angle_beta   90.00
_cell.angle_gamma   90.00
#
_symmetry.space_group_name_H-M   'P 1'
#
loop_
_entity.id
_entity.type
_entity.pdbx_description
1 polymer ?
#
loop_
_entity_poly.entity_id
_entity_poly.type
_entity_poly.pdbx_seq_one_letter_code
_entity_poly.pdbx_strand_id
1 'polypeptide(L)'
;MAWALARAGVRFILAGVDEGLLRQTVKAAPDHLDHLVLDVLRPRSCRVLGAEWRDEPLDMLIHLQAVSSPGRPGAVIAAIPALTRSLVAGLRAARFARVIVVCVVPPAQAPAEAWAYDRAMQHLPQALQQELGLQAQGAVNAVRVTNASGLETDRGQADLAQTVLWLCQPHGQTVSGAVLPVDLPCD
;
A
#
# COMPACT_ATOMS: atom_id res chain seq x y z
N MET A 1 3.77 11.24 0.17
CA MET A 1 4.46 9.92 0.00
C MET A 1 5.06 9.70 -1.39
N ALA A 2 4.29 9.74 -2.49
CA ALA A 2 4.77 9.44 -3.85
C ALA A 2 6.02 10.24 -4.27
N TRP A 3 6.05 11.54 -3.95
CA TRP A 3 7.20 12.40 -4.23
C TRP A 3 8.50 11.97 -3.52
N ALA A 4 8.41 11.59 -2.24
CA ALA A 4 9.56 11.11 -1.49
C ALA A 4 10.11 9.80 -2.07
N LEU A 5 9.23 8.91 -2.53
CA LEU A 5 9.62 7.68 -3.21
C LEU A 5 10.26 7.96 -4.59
N ALA A 6 9.72 8.93 -5.36
CA ALA A 6 10.30 9.36 -6.63
C ALA A 6 11.70 9.95 -6.45
N ARG A 7 11.93 10.75 -5.39
CA ARG A 7 13.27 11.26 -5.04
C ARG A 7 14.27 10.17 -4.66
N ALA A 8 13.80 9.01 -4.21
CA ALA A 8 14.63 7.83 -4.00
C ALA A 8 14.94 7.07 -5.31
N GLY A 9 14.55 7.60 -6.47
CA GLY A 9 14.82 7.05 -7.80
C GLY A 9 13.86 5.94 -8.21
N VAL A 10 12.84 5.64 -7.41
CA VAL A 10 11.91 4.55 -7.68
C VAL A 10 10.82 5.02 -8.64
N ARG A 11 10.45 4.17 -9.60
CA ARG A 11 9.39 4.43 -10.58
C ARG A 11 8.08 3.81 -10.09
N PHE A 12 6.98 4.55 -10.16
CA PHE A 12 5.67 4.08 -9.71
C PHE A 12 4.54 4.47 -10.65
N ILE A 13 3.49 3.66 -10.62
CA ILE A 13 2.18 4.00 -11.17
C ILE A 13 1.25 4.30 -9.99
N LEU A 14 0.69 5.50 -9.99
CA LEU A 14 -0.34 5.89 -9.04
C LEU A 14 -1.72 5.44 -9.56
N ALA A 15 -2.43 4.61 -8.80
CA ALA A 15 -3.75 4.14 -9.16
C ALA A 15 -4.83 4.78 -8.27
N GLY A 16 -5.88 5.33 -8.89
CA GLY A 16 -6.99 5.97 -8.17
C GLY A 16 -8.11 6.44 -9.09
N VAL A 17 -9.18 6.98 -8.52
CA VAL A 17 -10.37 7.42 -9.29
C VAL A 17 -10.34 8.90 -9.65
N ASP A 18 -9.56 9.72 -8.93
CA ASP A 18 -9.43 11.15 -9.18
C ASP A 18 -8.29 11.41 -10.16
N GLU A 19 -8.63 11.46 -11.45
CA GLU A 19 -7.66 11.74 -12.52
C GLU A 19 -6.96 13.09 -12.34
N GLY A 20 -7.66 14.11 -11.84
CA GLY A 20 -7.11 15.45 -11.66
C GLY A 20 -5.98 15.46 -10.64
N LEU A 21 -6.23 14.84 -9.47
CA LEU A 21 -5.23 14.71 -8.41
C LEU A 21 -4.05 13.83 -8.85
N LEU A 22 -4.32 12.73 -9.56
CA LEU A 22 -3.27 11.85 -10.08
C LEU A 22 -2.35 12.59 -11.06
N ARG A 23 -2.93 13.29 -12.05
CA ARG A 23 -2.16 14.08 -13.02
C ARG A 23 -1.37 15.19 -12.34
N GLN A 24 -1.94 15.86 -11.34
CA GLN A 24 -1.23 16.88 -10.56
C GLN A 24 -0.02 16.29 -9.83
N THR A 25 -0.17 15.10 -9.24
CA THR A 25 0.91 14.41 -8.53
C THR A 25 2.03 14.00 -9.48
N VAL A 26 1.69 13.43 -10.64
CA VAL A 26 2.66 13.03 -11.67
C VAL A 26 3.49 14.21 -12.18
N LYS A 27 2.88 15.40 -12.35
CA LYS A 27 3.60 16.61 -12.78
C LYS A 27 4.77 17.00 -11.88
N ALA A 28 4.77 16.59 -10.61
CA ALA A 28 5.86 16.88 -9.69
C ALA A 28 7.12 16.02 -9.93
N ALA A 29 7.00 14.88 -10.63
CA ALA A 29 8.12 14.00 -10.96
C ALA A 29 7.80 13.12 -12.20
N PRO A 30 7.64 13.73 -13.39
CA PRO A 30 7.12 13.05 -14.58
C PRO A 30 8.02 11.91 -15.11
N ASP A 31 9.32 11.96 -14.83
CA ASP A 31 10.27 10.92 -15.24
C ASP A 31 10.21 9.67 -14.36
N HIS A 32 9.53 9.76 -13.21
CA HIS A 32 9.45 8.70 -12.20
C HIS A 32 8.03 8.23 -11.91
N LEU A 33 7.03 9.08 -12.15
CA LEU A 33 5.64 8.80 -11.82
C LEU A 33 4.82 8.70 -13.10
N ASP A 34 4.00 7.67 -13.16
CA ASP A 34 2.87 7.59 -14.08
C ASP A 34 1.57 7.41 -13.27
N HIS A 35 0.43 7.45 -13.94
CA HIS A 35 -0.87 7.27 -13.31
C HIS A 35 -1.78 6.36 -14.12
N LEU A 36 -2.66 5.67 -13.39
CA LEU A 36 -3.71 4.84 -13.94
C LEU A 36 -5.02 5.19 -13.26
N VAL A 37 -5.98 5.69 -14.04
CA VAL A 37 -7.33 5.94 -13.53
C VAL A 37 -8.04 4.58 -13.36
N LEU A 38 -8.19 4.14 -12.12
CA LEU A 38 -8.72 2.83 -11.78
C LEU A 38 -9.41 2.86 -10.41
N ASP A 39 -10.67 2.43 -10.35
CA ASP A 39 -11.32 2.12 -9.08
C ASP A 39 -10.83 0.78 -8.54
N VAL A 40 -9.79 0.83 -7.72
CA VAL A 40 -9.17 -0.35 -7.06
C VAL A 40 -10.09 -1.01 -6.04
N LEU A 41 -11.23 -0.40 -5.67
CA LEU A 41 -12.23 -1.02 -4.81
C LEU A 41 -13.21 -1.91 -5.60
N ARG A 42 -13.09 -1.98 -6.93
CA ARG A 42 -13.93 -2.81 -7.81
C ARG A 42 -13.16 -4.06 -8.21
N PRO A 43 -13.58 -5.27 -7.80
CA PRO A 43 -12.88 -6.51 -8.16
C PRO A 43 -12.70 -6.74 -9.66
N ARG A 44 -13.65 -6.27 -10.49
CA ARG A 44 -13.54 -6.36 -11.95
C ARG A 44 -12.35 -5.55 -12.48
N SER A 45 -12.16 -4.34 -11.97
CA SER A 45 -11.05 -3.46 -12.33
C SER A 45 -9.70 -4.08 -11.99
N CYS A 46 -9.58 -4.67 -10.79
CA CYS A 46 -8.36 -5.37 -10.39
C CYS A 46 -8.04 -6.56 -11.31
N ARG A 47 -9.05 -7.37 -11.67
CA ARG A 47 -8.85 -8.50 -12.60
C ARG A 47 -8.36 -8.06 -13.98
N VAL A 48 -8.93 -6.98 -14.53
CA VAL A 48 -8.50 -6.43 -15.82
C VAL A 48 -7.06 -5.96 -15.73
N LEU A 49 -6.71 -5.19 -14.70
CA LEU A 49 -5.33 -4.75 -14.47
C LEU A 49 -4.36 -5.93 -14.40
N GLY A 50 -4.68 -6.98 -13.64
CA GLY A 50 -3.84 -8.17 -13.55
C GLY A 50 -3.64 -8.90 -14.88
N ALA A 51 -4.71 -8.99 -15.69
CA ALA A 51 -4.63 -9.61 -17.01
C ALA A 51 -3.77 -8.81 -18.00
N GLU A 52 -3.79 -7.48 -17.92
CA GLU A 52 -2.93 -6.61 -18.74
C GLU A 52 -1.48 -6.63 -18.25
N TRP A 53 -1.26 -6.64 -16.93
CA TRP A 53 0.09 -6.61 -16.33
C TRP A 53 0.89 -7.90 -16.59
N ARG A 54 0.22 -9.05 -16.54
CA ARG A 54 0.82 -10.39 -16.73
C ARG A 54 2.02 -10.61 -15.79
N ASP A 55 3.17 -10.97 -16.35
CA ASP A 55 4.41 -11.31 -15.68
C ASP A 55 5.48 -10.20 -15.75
N GLU A 56 5.10 -8.98 -16.12
CA GLU A 56 6.00 -7.82 -15.97
C GLU A 56 6.39 -7.69 -14.47
N PRO A 57 7.69 -7.68 -14.13
CA PRO A 57 8.13 -7.65 -12.74
C PRO A 57 7.54 -6.49 -11.94
N LEU A 58 6.91 -6.80 -10.81
CA LEU A 58 6.35 -5.82 -9.88
C LEU A 58 7.09 -5.91 -8.55
N ASP A 59 8.11 -5.07 -8.37
CA ASP A 59 8.92 -5.07 -7.15
C ASP A 59 8.14 -4.60 -5.91
N MET A 60 7.15 -3.72 -6.10
CA MET A 60 6.42 -3.09 -4.99
C MET A 60 4.95 -2.83 -5.30
N LEU A 61 4.09 -3.15 -4.34
CA LEU A 61 2.67 -2.83 -4.32
C LEU A 61 2.31 -2.19 -2.98
N ILE A 62 1.95 -0.91 -3.00
CA ILE A 62 1.56 -0.16 -1.79
C ILE A 62 0.05 0.04 -1.79
N HIS A 63 -0.61 -0.48 -0.76
CA HIS A 63 -2.04 -0.32 -0.53
C HIS A 63 -2.29 0.88 0.40
N LEU A 64 -2.96 1.90 -0.13
CA LEU A 64 -3.39 3.10 0.60
C LEU A 64 -4.91 3.18 0.79
N GLN A 65 -5.66 2.17 0.34
CA GLN A 65 -7.12 2.17 0.33
C GLN A 65 -7.72 2.42 1.73
N ALA A 66 -7.07 1.92 2.80
CA ALA A 66 -7.54 2.12 4.17
C ALA A 66 -7.41 3.57 4.64
N VAL A 67 -6.45 4.33 4.08
CA VAL A 67 -6.27 5.76 4.33
C VAL A 67 -7.21 6.58 3.45
N SER A 68 -7.30 6.25 2.16
CA SER A 68 -8.07 7.03 1.18
C SER A 68 -9.58 6.78 1.21
N SER A 69 -10.05 5.72 1.85
CA SER A 69 -11.47 5.35 1.89
C SER A 69 -11.92 4.82 3.27
N PRO A 70 -11.71 5.60 4.36
CA PRO A 70 -11.97 5.14 5.72
C PRO A 70 -13.44 4.82 5.98
N GLY A 71 -14.37 5.45 5.25
CA GLY A 71 -15.81 5.18 5.35
C GLY A 71 -16.28 3.89 4.66
N ARG A 72 -15.38 3.07 4.10
CA ARG A 72 -15.73 1.85 3.34
C ARG A 72 -14.93 0.62 3.78
N PRO A 73 -14.84 0.29 5.09
CA PRO A 73 -13.94 -0.74 5.60
C PRO A 73 -14.16 -2.12 4.97
N GLY A 74 -15.42 -2.53 4.77
CA GLY A 74 -15.77 -3.79 4.12
C GLY A 74 -15.33 -3.86 2.65
N ALA A 75 -15.37 -2.74 1.92
CA ALA A 75 -14.87 -2.71 0.54
C ALA A 75 -13.34 -2.75 0.51
N VAL A 76 -12.67 -2.04 1.42
CA VAL A 76 -11.21 -1.99 1.51
C VAL A 76 -10.61 -3.36 1.85
N ILE A 77 -11.12 -4.02 2.90
CA ILE A 77 -10.60 -5.32 3.34
C ILE A 77 -10.77 -6.41 2.26
N ALA A 78 -11.79 -6.30 1.42
CA ALA A 78 -11.99 -7.20 0.28
C ALA A 78 -11.10 -6.84 -0.92
N ALA A 79 -10.91 -5.54 -1.17
CA ALA A 79 -10.19 -5.03 -2.33
C ALA A 79 -8.68 -5.29 -2.27
N ILE A 80 -8.07 -5.18 -1.08
CA ILE A 80 -6.62 -5.37 -0.91
C ILE A 80 -6.19 -6.77 -1.40
N PRO A 81 -6.71 -7.89 -0.84
CA PRO A 81 -6.40 -9.23 -1.35
C PRO A 81 -6.74 -9.42 -2.83
N ALA A 82 -7.87 -8.86 -3.29
CA ALA A 82 -8.28 -9.03 -4.68
C ALA A 82 -7.28 -8.40 -5.65
N LEU A 83 -6.79 -7.19 -5.35
CA LEU A 83 -5.77 -6.52 -6.14
C LEU A 83 -4.41 -7.22 -6.04
N THR A 84 -3.99 -7.62 -4.83
CA THR A 84 -2.72 -8.34 -4.67
C THR A 84 -2.73 -9.66 -5.44
N ARG A 85 -3.84 -10.42 -5.39
CA ARG A 85 -4.01 -11.65 -6.19
C ARG A 85 -3.98 -11.40 -7.69
N SER A 86 -4.62 -10.34 -8.17
CA SER A 86 -4.59 -10.05 -9.61
C SER A 86 -3.19 -9.73 -10.13
N LEU A 87 -2.30 -9.22 -9.27
CA LEU A 87 -0.94 -8.85 -9.63
C LEU A 87 0.10 -9.92 -9.22
N VAL A 88 -0.34 -11.09 -8.76
CA VAL A 88 0.57 -12.11 -8.21
C VAL A 88 1.62 -12.61 -9.20
N ALA A 89 1.30 -12.64 -10.50
CA ALA A 89 2.25 -13.05 -11.53
C ALA A 89 3.44 -12.07 -11.61
N GLY A 90 3.16 -10.77 -11.73
CA GLY A 90 4.21 -9.72 -11.68
C GLY A 90 4.97 -9.70 -10.36
N LEU A 91 4.28 -9.88 -9.22
CA LEU A 91 4.95 -9.97 -7.91
C LEU A 91 5.92 -11.17 -7.84
N ARG A 92 5.57 -12.31 -8.44
CA ARG A 92 6.46 -13.50 -8.49
C ARG A 92 7.60 -13.35 -9.50
N ALA A 93 7.43 -12.52 -10.52
CA ALA A 93 8.47 -12.24 -11.51
C ALA A 93 9.54 -11.27 -10.97
N ALA A 94 9.24 -10.50 -9.93
CA ALA A 94 10.22 -9.65 -9.25
C ALA A 94 11.28 -10.49 -8.51
N ARG A 95 12.49 -9.91 -8.37
CA ARG A 95 13.58 -10.56 -7.60
C ARG A 95 13.18 -10.76 -6.13
N PHE A 96 12.51 -9.77 -5.56
CA PHE A 96 11.96 -9.84 -4.22
C PHE A 96 10.78 -8.85 -4.10
N ALA A 97 9.55 -9.34 -4.17
CA ALA A 97 8.36 -8.50 -4.12
C ALA A 97 8.06 -7.92 -2.73
N ARG A 98 7.55 -6.68 -2.71
CA ARG A 98 7.13 -5.98 -1.50
C ARG A 98 5.66 -5.62 -1.59
N VAL A 99 4.83 -6.15 -0.72
CA VAL A 99 3.45 -5.70 -0.55
C VAL A 99 3.34 -4.98 0.78
N ILE A 100 2.96 -3.71 0.75
CA ILE A 100 2.87 -2.88 1.95
C ILE A 100 1.45 -2.35 2.09
N VAL A 101 0.82 -2.63 3.22
CA VAL A 101 -0.52 -2.13 3.53
C VAL A 101 -0.43 -1.01 4.55
N VAL A 102 -0.85 0.20 4.19
CA VAL A 102 -0.90 1.32 5.13
C VAL A 102 -2.31 1.40 5.72
N CYS A 103 -2.41 1.31 7.04
CA CYS A 103 -3.66 1.47 7.79
C CYS A 103 -3.48 2.44 8.96
N VAL A 104 -4.60 2.88 9.52
CA VAL A 104 -4.64 3.89 10.59
C VAL A 104 -5.29 3.29 11.81
N VAL A 105 -4.71 3.56 12.98
CA VAL A 105 -5.28 3.18 14.27
C VAL A 105 -6.58 3.93 14.49
N PRO A 106 -7.70 3.25 14.83
CA PRO A 106 -8.92 3.93 15.17
C PRO A 106 -8.73 4.77 16.44
N PRO A 107 -9.35 5.95 16.56
CA PRO A 107 -9.28 6.74 17.78
C PRO A 107 -9.91 5.97 18.95
N ALA A 108 -9.54 6.30 20.20
CA ALA A 108 -9.96 5.58 21.40
C ALA A 108 -11.49 5.41 21.51
N GLN A 109 -12.23 6.44 21.07
CA GLN A 109 -13.69 6.54 21.07
C GLN A 109 -14.36 5.97 19.81
N ALA A 110 -13.62 5.31 18.92
CA ALA A 110 -14.18 4.74 17.70
C ALA A 110 -15.18 3.62 18.03
N PRO A 111 -16.19 3.42 17.17
CA PRO A 111 -17.18 2.37 17.36
C PRO A 111 -16.57 0.97 17.12
N ALA A 112 -17.28 -0.08 17.53
CA ALA A 112 -16.77 -1.45 17.55
C ALA A 112 -16.32 -1.94 16.15
N GLU A 113 -17.02 -1.54 15.09
CA GLU A 113 -16.68 -1.90 13.72
C GLU A 113 -15.32 -1.36 13.27
N ALA A 114 -14.89 -0.19 13.77
CA ALA A 114 -13.58 0.37 13.46
C ALA A 114 -12.47 -0.44 14.12
N TRP A 115 -12.69 -0.91 15.35
CA TRP A 115 -11.77 -1.82 16.05
C TRP A 115 -11.74 -3.21 15.42
N ALA A 116 -12.89 -3.75 15.00
CA ALA A 116 -12.94 -5.01 14.27
C ALA A 116 -12.18 -4.94 12.94
N TYR A 117 -12.35 -3.83 12.20
CA TYR A 117 -11.60 -3.56 10.98
C TYR A 117 -10.10 -3.44 11.23
N ASP A 118 -9.68 -2.68 12.24
CA ASP A 118 -8.27 -2.57 12.63
C ASP A 118 -7.64 -3.92 12.97
N ARG A 119 -8.35 -4.78 13.73
CA ARG A 119 -7.90 -6.15 14.01
C ARG A 119 -7.75 -6.96 12.73
N ALA A 120 -8.70 -6.88 11.80
CA ALA A 120 -8.59 -7.55 10.51
C ALA A 120 -7.35 -7.07 9.73
N MET A 121 -7.08 -5.76 9.72
CA MET A 121 -5.91 -5.18 9.06
C MET A 121 -4.59 -5.61 9.70
N GLN A 122 -4.56 -5.87 11.01
CA GLN A 122 -3.37 -6.39 11.69
C GLN A 122 -3.04 -7.84 11.30
N HIS A 123 -4.05 -8.67 11.03
CA HIS A 123 -3.83 -10.06 10.61
C HIS A 123 -3.61 -10.23 9.11
N LEU A 124 -4.05 -9.24 8.32
CA LEU A 124 -4.05 -9.32 6.86
C LEU A 124 -2.66 -9.60 6.24
N PRO A 125 -1.54 -8.98 6.67
CA PRO A 125 -0.24 -9.23 6.06
C PRO A 125 0.20 -10.68 6.18
N GLN A 126 0.03 -11.29 7.35
CA GLN A 126 0.38 -12.68 7.58
C GLN A 126 -0.48 -13.62 6.73
N ALA A 127 -1.80 -13.36 6.67
CA ALA A 127 -2.72 -14.15 5.86
C ALA A 127 -2.36 -14.09 4.36
N LEU A 128 -2.09 -12.88 3.83
CA LEU A 128 -1.68 -12.68 2.44
C LEU A 128 -0.30 -13.30 2.14
N GLN A 129 0.67 -13.18 3.05
CA GLN A 129 1.98 -13.82 2.89
C GLN A 129 1.84 -15.33 2.70
N GLN A 130 0.99 -15.97 3.50
CA GLN A 130 0.72 -17.41 3.44
C GLN A 130 -0.04 -17.79 2.17
N GLU A 131 -1.10 -17.05 1.84
CA GLU A 131 -1.95 -17.28 0.66
C GLU A 131 -1.14 -17.21 -0.65
N LEU A 132 -0.26 -16.22 -0.79
CA LEU A 132 0.49 -15.97 -2.02
C LEU A 132 1.73 -16.87 -2.15
N GLY A 133 2.17 -17.51 -1.06
CA GLY A 133 3.35 -18.37 -1.03
C GLY A 133 4.66 -17.61 -1.29
N LEU A 134 4.76 -16.37 -0.83
CA LEU A 134 5.91 -15.49 -1.11
C LEU A 134 7.10 -15.67 -0.16
N GLN A 135 7.12 -16.67 0.75
CA GLN A 135 8.06 -16.71 1.90
C GLN A 135 9.56 -16.63 1.53
N ALA A 136 9.95 -17.01 0.32
CA ALA A 136 11.33 -16.91 -0.16
C ALA A 136 11.56 -15.86 -1.27
N GLN A 137 10.48 -15.23 -1.76
CA GLN A 137 10.48 -14.39 -2.97
C GLN A 137 9.81 -13.03 -2.76
N GLY A 138 9.34 -12.75 -1.54
CA GLY A 138 8.68 -11.50 -1.22
C GLY A 138 8.25 -11.39 0.24
N ALA A 139 7.81 -10.20 0.59
CA ALA A 139 7.29 -9.90 1.92
C ALA A 139 6.02 -9.07 1.82
N VAL A 140 5.02 -9.45 2.60
CA VAL A 140 3.79 -8.70 2.84
C VAL A 140 3.85 -8.15 4.26
N ASN A 141 3.83 -6.82 4.40
CA ASN A 141 3.85 -6.14 5.70
C ASN A 141 2.76 -5.07 5.76
N ALA A 142 2.42 -4.62 6.97
CA ALA A 142 1.59 -3.44 7.17
C ALA A 142 2.35 -2.36 7.94
N VAL A 143 2.02 -1.11 7.64
CA VAL A 143 2.37 0.07 8.42
C VAL A 143 1.09 0.58 9.06
N ARG A 144 1.06 0.59 10.40
CA ARG A 144 -0.10 0.98 11.21
C ARG A 144 0.17 2.34 11.86
N VAL A 145 -0.43 3.39 11.30
CA VAL A 145 -0.22 4.78 11.70
C VAL A 145 -1.05 5.12 12.94
N THR A 146 -0.40 5.47 14.05
CA THR A 146 -1.05 5.82 15.33
C THR A 146 -1.56 7.25 15.37
N ASN A 147 -0.87 8.16 14.69
CA ASN A 147 -1.26 9.57 14.59
C ASN A 147 -1.73 9.90 13.16
N ALA A 148 -3.04 9.80 12.93
CA ALA A 148 -3.64 9.97 11.61
C ALA A 148 -3.48 11.39 11.06
N SER A 149 -3.50 12.42 11.91
CA SER A 149 -3.38 13.82 11.47
C SER A 149 -2.02 14.12 10.86
N GLY A 150 -0.96 13.39 11.25
CA GLY A 150 0.35 13.48 10.61
C GLY A 150 0.34 13.10 9.12
N LEU A 151 -0.68 12.37 8.64
CA LEU A 151 -0.82 12.08 7.20
C LEU A 151 -1.17 13.33 6.39
N GLU A 152 -1.71 14.36 7.04
CA GLU A 152 -2.09 15.62 6.40
C GLU A 152 -0.90 16.60 6.30
N THR A 153 0.21 16.33 7.00
CA THR A 153 1.40 17.18 7.02
C THR A 153 2.47 16.66 6.07
N ASP A 154 3.26 17.57 5.48
CA ASP A 154 4.38 17.20 4.61
C ASP A 154 5.42 16.35 5.36
N ARG A 155 5.65 16.68 6.64
CA ARG A 155 6.59 15.98 7.51
C ARG A 155 6.12 14.54 7.78
N GLY A 156 4.88 14.34 8.19
CA GLY A 156 4.38 12.99 8.46
C GLY A 156 4.26 12.16 7.18
N GLN A 157 3.94 12.76 6.04
CA GLN A 157 4.01 12.05 4.75
C GLN A 157 5.43 11.65 4.34
N ALA A 158 6.45 12.46 4.67
CA ALA A 158 7.85 12.13 4.43
C ALA A 158 8.31 10.99 5.36
N ASP A 159 7.95 11.03 6.64
CA ASP A 159 8.29 9.98 7.61
C ASP A 159 7.63 8.63 7.27
N LEU A 160 6.36 8.65 6.84
CA LEU A 160 5.70 7.47 6.30
C LEU A 160 6.45 6.91 5.08
N ALA A 161 6.82 7.78 4.14
CA ALA A 161 7.57 7.36 2.96
C ALA A 161 8.93 6.74 3.33
N GLN A 162 9.62 7.30 4.33
CA GLN A 162 10.89 6.78 4.82
C GLN A 162 10.74 5.39 5.44
N THR A 163 9.66 5.15 6.18
CA THR A 163 9.35 3.82 6.73
C THR A 163 9.08 2.82 5.61
N VAL A 164 8.29 3.21 4.61
CA VAL A 164 8.01 2.38 3.43
C VAL A 164 9.31 2.06 2.68
N LEU A 165 10.17 3.06 2.44
CA LEU A 165 11.47 2.86 1.79
C LEU A 165 12.37 1.92 2.59
N TRP A 166 12.40 2.04 3.91
CA TRP A 166 13.17 1.16 4.78
C TRP A 166 12.72 -0.30 4.65
N LEU A 167 11.40 -0.56 4.63
CA LEU A 167 10.85 -1.91 4.40
C LEU A 167 11.24 -2.49 3.04
N CYS A 168 11.57 -1.64 2.07
CA CYS A 168 11.96 -2.05 0.73
C CYS A 168 13.47 -2.30 0.58
N GLN A 169 14.30 -1.88 1.54
CA GLN A 169 15.74 -2.11 1.52
C GLN A 169 16.10 -3.61 1.70
N PRO A 170 17.33 -4.04 1.34
CA PRO A 170 17.78 -5.42 1.52
C PRO A 170 17.61 -5.95 2.96
N HIS A 171 17.89 -5.12 3.96
CA HIS A 171 17.70 -5.48 5.37
C HIS A 171 16.23 -5.79 5.74
N GLY A 172 15.27 -5.19 5.01
CA GLY A 172 13.84 -5.49 5.16
C GLY A 172 13.42 -6.83 4.55
N GLN A 173 14.30 -7.58 3.88
CA GLN A 173 13.97 -8.91 3.35
C GLN A 173 13.65 -9.95 4.44
N THR A 174 14.19 -9.76 5.65
CA THR A 174 13.93 -10.64 6.80
C THR A 174 12.59 -10.36 7.50
N VAL A 175 11.93 -9.25 7.15
CA VAL A 175 10.67 -8.82 7.77
C VAL A 175 9.51 -9.18 6.85
N SER A 176 8.63 -10.08 7.31
CA SER A 176 7.49 -10.56 6.55
C SER A 176 6.33 -10.91 7.47
N GLY A 177 5.10 -10.65 7.03
CA GLY A 177 3.88 -10.85 7.81
C GLY A 177 3.75 -9.90 9.00
N ALA A 178 4.57 -8.85 9.07
CA ALA A 178 4.66 -7.96 10.22
C ALA A 178 3.71 -6.77 10.10
N VAL A 179 3.33 -6.21 11.25
CA VAL A 179 2.61 -4.94 11.38
C VAL A 179 3.52 -3.99 12.15
N LEU A 180 4.00 -2.95 11.49
CA LEU A 180 4.88 -1.96 12.09
C LEU A 180 4.04 -0.76 12.56
N PRO A 181 3.97 -0.49 13.87
CA PRO A 181 3.38 0.74 14.35
C PRO A 181 4.30 1.91 13.97
N VAL A 182 3.70 2.99 13.44
CA VAL A 182 4.41 4.23 13.12
C VAL A 182 3.65 5.38 13.74
N ASP A 183 4.35 6.13 14.57
CA ASP A 183 3.85 7.39 15.10
C ASP A 183 4.37 8.52 14.22
N LEU A 184 3.45 9.18 13.52
CA LEU A 184 3.80 10.28 12.64
C LEU A 184 3.90 11.57 13.47
N PRO A 185 4.91 12.42 13.21
CA PRO A 185 5.03 13.68 13.91
C PRO A 185 3.82 14.58 13.60
N CYS A 186 3.37 15.29 14.63
CA CYS A 186 2.62 16.53 14.43
C CYS A 186 3.59 17.63 13.99
N ASP A 187 3.06 18.68 13.37
CA ASP A 187 3.78 19.93 13.19
C ASP A 187 3.99 20.66 14.53
#